data_AF-A0AAE3JMC8-F1
#
_entry.id   AF-A0AAE3JMC8-F1
#
_cell.length_a   1.000
_cell.length_b   1.000
_cell.length_c   1.000
_cell.angle_alpha   90.00
_cell.angle_beta   90.00
_cell.angle_gamma   90.00
#
_symmetry.space_group_name_H-M   'P 1'
#
loop_
_entity.id
_entity.type
_entity.pdbx_description
1 polymer ?
#
loop_
_entity_poly.entity_id
_entity_poly.type
_entity_poly.pdbx_seq_one_letter_code
_entity_poly.pdbx_strand_id
1 'polypeptide(L)'
;MILKKYFINLSLLLLFTNSIAASCSKSDAPVTPPIETEEEENEPTENEDYETLVLTPNESFFSPTGTLLANLRDKTTGNEYNKNEYYDYITNWEVLTDTIVFGINIKTAGNLIIKPEMGIPANQEGSKILIYLDDVSKELPLTSTGSENNYVVQDEVIFENVTTGFHIVKLQLKSLTNPGSSVGRLNNLHVTGPAAKDAESVMRRYRAKAVHCKWATESTNPIEISVHELTIISKSQDFYQPITTPFGYTGSTWDKDTQTFGGYNFSLWSYGQNDPVPPFYQESHLIAVGPGLEFGSYGHEGTGVKPRGNHPYIGIDTNVQTIAVRKVPGETYDTYWSYYLDPVDGHWKLYGCGKKFNKNGNIEYLTTGAFVEVPGGAHKVRNGNVTSETQYRGWQMDTSGNWYPINKMIGTTGQNNLSYRDWKTVNNKFSMQMGGWGEPGIEKKTLTLNNPDPVPDYLKGAYLDELYKMPASFVDNSPIEILSTSAKLSFNVSNLGTNASAELFWGTEEGLTKESKWQNSMSIPISAEANTITLNDLENDTNYFYRIKIKNDEGITWSLDTQKFKTLN
;
A
#
# COMPACT_ATOMS: atom_id res chain seq x y z
N MET A 1 -31.86 -8.67 34.77
CA MET A 1 -32.57 -8.05 35.92
C MET A 1 -31.54 -7.41 36.83
N ILE A 2 -31.33 -6.10 36.73
CA ILE A 2 -30.94 -5.12 37.77
C ILE A 2 -30.82 -3.75 37.08
N LEU A 3 -31.40 -2.75 37.75
CA LEU A 3 -31.83 -1.43 37.31
C LEU A 3 -30.70 -0.41 37.05
N LYS A 4 -30.95 0.53 36.13
CA LYS A 4 -30.45 1.91 36.19
C LYS A 4 -31.63 2.88 36.27
N LYS A 5 -31.65 3.73 37.32
CA LYS A 5 -32.60 4.83 37.53
C LYS A 5 -31.95 6.16 37.12
N TYR A 6 -32.74 6.99 36.43
CA TYR A 6 -32.52 8.42 36.12
C TYR A 6 -32.99 9.32 37.28
N PHE A 7 -32.49 10.58 37.32
CA PHE A 7 -33.09 11.88 37.73
C PHE A 7 -31.92 12.86 38.02
N ILE A 8 -31.61 13.93 37.24
CA ILE A 8 -32.24 15.26 37.01
C ILE A 8 -32.37 16.17 38.26
N ASN A 9 -31.67 17.32 38.23
CA ASN A 9 -32.04 18.70 38.65
C ASN A 9 -30.79 19.60 38.49
N LEU A 10 -30.70 20.65 37.67
CA LEU A 10 -31.45 21.92 37.46
C LEU A 10 -31.09 23.08 38.44
N SER A 11 -30.23 23.99 37.93
CA SER A 11 -30.16 25.47 37.95
C SER A 11 -30.39 26.35 39.19
N LEU A 12 -29.55 27.41 39.33
CA LEU A 12 -29.83 28.81 39.76
C LEU A 12 -28.55 29.67 39.53
N LEU A 13 -28.45 30.74 38.70
CA LEU A 13 -29.03 32.12 38.66
C LEU A 13 -28.57 33.00 39.88
N LEU A 14 -27.84 34.13 39.80
CA LEU A 14 -28.13 35.52 39.31
C LEU A 14 -26.84 36.40 39.49
N LEU A 15 -26.40 37.27 38.55
CA LEU A 15 -26.59 38.77 38.40
C LEU A 15 -25.91 39.66 39.49
N PHE A 16 -25.12 40.74 39.25
CA PHE A 16 -25.37 42.11 38.70
C PHE A 16 -24.00 42.89 38.64
N THR A 17 -23.54 43.50 37.52
CA THR A 17 -23.56 44.93 37.03
C THR A 17 -22.51 45.97 37.48
N ASN A 18 -21.93 46.68 36.47
CA ASN A 18 -21.69 48.14 36.29
C ASN A 18 -20.78 48.93 37.29
N SER A 19 -20.01 49.98 36.99
CA SER A 19 -19.71 50.81 35.79
C SER A 19 -18.67 51.92 36.15
N ILE A 20 -17.84 52.31 35.16
CA ILE A 20 -17.39 53.68 34.76
C ILE A 20 -16.49 54.54 35.71
N ALA A 21 -15.33 55.02 35.20
CA ALA A 21 -15.05 56.44 34.89
C ALA A 21 -13.59 56.70 34.39
N ALA A 22 -13.49 57.58 33.40
CA ALA A 22 -12.27 58.05 32.73
C ALA A 22 -11.83 59.43 33.26
N SER A 23 -10.57 59.83 32.99
CA SER A 23 -10.16 61.24 32.94
C SER A 23 -8.98 61.44 31.98
N CYS A 24 -9.09 62.48 31.14
CA CYS A 24 -8.11 62.98 30.17
C CYS A 24 -7.52 64.31 30.66
N SER A 25 -6.30 64.66 30.21
CA SER A 25 -6.00 66.01 29.69
C SER A 25 -4.68 66.07 28.88
N LYS A 26 -4.72 66.81 27.77
CA LYS A 26 -3.61 67.48 27.01
C LYS A 26 -3.73 68.99 27.34
N SER A 27 -2.81 69.93 27.11
CA SER A 27 -1.60 70.12 26.27
C SER A 27 -0.76 71.25 26.90
N ASP A 28 0.51 71.41 26.49
CA ASP A 28 1.12 72.72 26.12
C ASP A 28 2.54 72.54 25.54
N ALA A 29 2.90 73.39 24.58
CA ALA A 29 4.24 73.68 24.04
C ALA A 29 4.27 75.21 23.77
N PRO A 30 5.38 75.91 23.44
CA PRO A 30 6.75 75.47 23.12
C PRO A 30 7.90 76.34 23.74
N VAL A 31 9.14 75.84 23.84
CA VAL A 31 10.36 76.67 23.82
C VAL A 31 11.54 75.85 23.26
N THR A 32 12.21 76.38 22.24
CA THR A 32 13.48 75.85 21.67
C THR A 32 14.64 76.76 22.07
N PRO A 33 15.78 76.21 22.53
CA PRO A 33 17.09 76.70 22.09
C PRO A 33 18.12 75.54 21.93
N PRO A 34 19.38 75.84 21.61
CA PRO A 34 20.04 75.66 20.32
C PRO A 34 20.60 74.25 20.06
N ILE A 35 20.91 74.00 18.78
CA ILE A 35 21.54 72.80 18.22
C ILE A 35 22.97 72.64 18.79
N GLU A 36 23.18 71.58 19.56
CA GLU A 36 24.49 70.96 19.78
C GLU A 36 24.57 69.71 18.90
N THR A 37 25.60 69.64 18.07
CA THR A 37 25.96 68.48 17.26
C THR A 37 26.53 67.41 18.19
N GLU A 38 25.71 66.41 18.52
CA GLU A 38 26.17 65.17 19.12
C GLU A 38 26.49 64.15 18.01
N GLU A 39 27.63 63.50 18.19
CA GLU A 39 28.15 62.42 17.35
C GLU A 39 27.13 61.28 17.31
N GLU A 40 26.75 60.81 16.12
CA GLU A 40 25.99 59.57 15.95
C GLU A 40 26.86 58.39 16.45
N GLU A 41 26.76 58.09 17.74
CA GLU A 41 26.91 56.72 18.21
C GLU A 41 25.85 55.90 17.47
N ASN A 42 26.29 55.00 16.59
CA ASN A 42 25.43 53.98 16.02
C ASN A 42 24.77 53.23 17.17
N GLU A 43 23.48 53.51 17.39
CA GLU A 43 22.63 52.65 18.20
C GLU A 43 22.75 51.21 17.64
N PRO A 44 22.97 50.20 18.48
CA PRO A 44 22.85 48.83 18.04
C PRO A 44 21.41 48.64 17.59
N THR A 45 21.21 48.45 16.28
CA THR A 45 19.94 47.99 15.74
C THR A 45 19.45 46.84 16.60
N GLU A 46 18.25 47.00 17.15
CA GLU A 46 17.56 46.01 17.96
C GLU A 46 17.88 44.61 17.43
N ASN A 47 18.51 43.77 18.27
CA ASN A 47 18.40 42.33 18.11
C ASN A 47 16.91 42.02 18.32
N GLU A 48 16.11 42.20 17.27
CA GLU A 48 14.84 41.50 17.17
C GLU A 48 15.22 40.02 17.29
N ASP A 49 14.93 39.41 18.44
CA ASP A 49 14.99 37.97 18.67
C ASP A 49 14.03 37.34 17.66
N TYR A 50 14.49 37.15 16.42
CA TYR A 50 13.76 36.44 15.40
C TYR A 50 13.59 35.02 15.92
N GLU A 51 12.37 34.66 16.32
CA GLU A 51 12.04 33.34 16.86
C GLU A 51 12.66 32.25 15.96
N THR A 52 13.37 31.31 16.58
CA THR A 52 14.03 30.22 15.86
C THR A 52 13.03 29.10 15.60
N LEU A 53 12.83 28.76 14.33
CA LEU A 53 12.16 27.50 13.96
C LEU A 53 13.22 26.39 13.95
N VAL A 54 13.08 25.42 14.85
CA VAL A 54 13.95 24.23 14.90
C VAL A 54 13.23 23.06 14.26
N LEU A 55 13.78 22.53 13.17
CA LEU A 55 13.28 21.32 12.52
C LEU A 55 14.11 20.12 12.96
N THR A 56 13.44 19.02 13.30
CA THR A 56 14.07 17.80 13.82
C THR A 56 13.80 16.63 12.87
N PRO A 57 14.32 15.42 13.11
CA PRO A 57 13.98 14.25 12.32
C PRO A 57 12.47 13.97 12.26
N ASN A 58 11.71 14.43 13.27
CA ASN A 58 10.27 14.22 13.37
C ASN A 58 9.48 14.99 12.30
N GLU A 59 10.01 16.08 11.78
CA GLU A 59 9.42 16.91 10.71
C GLU A 59 9.98 16.55 9.32
N SER A 60 10.97 15.64 9.27
CA SER A 60 11.71 15.32 8.05
C SER A 60 11.09 14.23 7.19
N PHE A 61 11.36 14.34 5.89
CA PHE A 61 11.09 13.35 4.85
C PHE A 61 12.37 12.96 4.12
N PHE A 62 12.37 11.79 3.48
CA PHE A 62 13.50 11.22 2.75
C PHE A 62 13.16 11.01 1.28
N SER A 63 14.08 11.39 0.39
CA SER A 63 13.98 11.12 -1.04
C SER A 63 15.36 10.81 -1.65
N PRO A 64 15.58 9.63 -2.25
CA PRO A 64 14.68 8.47 -2.23
C PRO A 64 14.53 7.90 -0.81
N THR A 65 13.54 7.03 -0.60
CA THR A 65 13.41 6.32 0.67
C THR A 65 14.35 5.11 0.73
N GLY A 66 14.86 4.83 1.92
CA GLY A 66 15.42 3.52 2.24
C GLY A 66 16.92 3.46 2.51
N THR A 67 17.64 4.53 2.26
CA THR A 67 19.06 4.73 2.56
C THR A 67 19.22 5.47 3.89
N LEU A 68 18.58 6.63 4.00
CA LEU A 68 18.48 7.44 5.22
C LEU A 68 17.62 6.75 6.30
N LEU A 69 18.04 6.90 7.56
CA LEU A 69 17.31 6.40 8.73
C LEU A 69 17.11 7.51 9.77
N ALA A 70 15.92 7.58 10.35
CA ALA A 70 15.66 8.34 11.57
C ALA A 70 15.82 7.40 12.77
N ASN A 71 16.70 7.74 13.71
CA ASN A 71 16.99 6.92 14.89
C ASN A 71 15.85 7.02 15.91
N LEU A 72 15.18 5.90 16.18
CA LEU A 72 14.10 5.80 17.15
C LEU A 72 14.63 6.01 18.57
N ARG A 73 14.11 7.02 19.28
CA ARG A 73 14.35 7.19 20.72
C ARG A 73 13.37 6.36 21.54
N ASP A 74 12.08 6.66 21.39
CA ASP A 74 11.02 6.06 22.21
C ASP A 74 9.65 6.08 21.50
N LYS A 75 8.65 5.47 22.16
CA LYS A 75 7.26 5.37 21.67
C LYS A 75 6.24 6.02 22.62
N THR A 76 6.73 6.81 23.58
CA THR A 76 5.91 7.42 24.65
C THR A 76 5.74 8.92 24.46
N THR A 77 6.66 9.56 23.74
CA THR A 77 6.70 11.00 23.48
C THR A 77 6.44 11.36 22.02
N GLY A 78 6.24 10.34 21.17
CA GLY A 78 5.95 10.54 19.75
C GLY A 78 4.51 11.00 19.48
N ASN A 79 4.26 11.40 18.24
CA ASN A 79 2.95 11.87 17.79
C ASN A 79 2.42 11.04 16.61
N GLU A 80 1.16 11.26 16.25
CA GLU A 80 0.50 10.48 15.20
C GLU A 80 1.08 10.68 13.78
N TYR A 81 1.72 11.83 13.53
CA TYR A 81 2.49 12.06 12.30
C TYR A 81 3.64 11.06 12.16
N ASN A 82 4.16 10.56 13.27
CA ASN A 82 5.29 9.65 13.35
C ASN A 82 4.93 8.28 13.94
N LYS A 83 3.67 7.82 13.81
CA LYS A 83 3.23 6.52 14.36
C LYS A 83 3.37 6.40 15.89
N ASN A 84 3.28 7.54 16.59
CA ASN A 84 3.54 7.68 18.03
C ASN A 84 4.98 7.29 18.42
N GLU A 85 5.90 7.38 17.47
CA GLU A 85 7.34 7.19 17.67
C GLU A 85 8.04 8.56 17.67
N TYR A 86 9.10 8.70 18.46
CA TYR A 86 9.93 9.91 18.52
C TYR A 86 11.35 9.61 18.05
N TYR A 87 11.95 10.53 17.30
CA TYR A 87 13.24 10.37 16.64
C TYR A 87 14.23 11.47 17.04
N ASP A 88 15.46 11.10 17.40
CA ASP A 88 16.45 12.06 17.91
C ASP A 88 17.41 12.59 16.83
N TYR A 89 17.81 11.76 15.86
CA TYR A 89 18.70 12.20 14.77
C TYR A 89 18.49 11.40 13.48
N ILE A 90 18.97 11.93 12.36
CA ILE A 90 19.07 11.23 11.07
C ILE A 90 20.49 10.69 10.89
N THR A 91 20.62 9.47 10.37
CA THR A 91 21.86 8.73 10.20
C THR A 91 21.90 7.99 8.85
N ASN A 92 23.01 7.28 8.58
CA ASN A 92 23.29 6.58 7.33
C ASN A 92 23.41 7.56 6.14
N TRP A 93 24.10 8.66 6.45
CA TRP A 93 24.45 9.84 5.66
C TRP A 93 25.34 9.60 4.43
N GLU A 94 25.08 8.63 3.55
CA GLU A 94 26.14 8.05 2.71
C GLU A 94 26.02 8.29 1.20
N VAL A 95 24.81 8.40 0.67
CA VAL A 95 24.59 8.45 -0.77
C VAL A 95 24.36 9.88 -1.23
N LEU A 96 25.09 10.32 -2.27
CA LEU A 96 25.04 11.70 -2.76
C LEU A 96 23.66 12.13 -3.30
N THR A 97 22.86 11.18 -3.76
CA THR A 97 21.50 11.43 -4.26
C THR A 97 20.46 11.50 -3.15
N ASP A 98 20.81 11.12 -1.92
CA ASP A 98 19.88 11.16 -0.79
C ASP A 98 19.62 12.59 -0.35
N THR A 99 18.36 12.85 -0.06
CA THR A 99 17.90 14.15 0.39
C THR A 99 17.03 14.05 1.62
N ILE A 100 17.27 14.96 2.57
CA ILE A 100 16.43 15.20 3.74
C ILE A 100 15.58 16.43 3.43
N VAL A 101 14.26 16.31 3.55
CA VAL A 101 13.29 17.31 3.07
C VAL A 101 12.40 17.78 4.20
N PHE A 102 12.16 19.08 4.27
CA PHE A 102 11.25 19.74 5.19
C PHE A 102 10.31 20.68 4.41
N GLY A 103 9.06 20.78 4.86
CA GLY A 103 8.15 21.82 4.39
C GLY A 103 8.05 22.92 5.44
N ILE A 104 8.15 24.18 5.03
CA ILE A 104 7.99 25.32 5.92
C ILE A 104 6.99 26.32 5.34
N ASN A 105 6.28 27.04 6.20
CA ASN A 105 5.39 28.12 5.81
C ASN A 105 5.91 29.43 6.40
N ILE A 106 6.45 30.29 5.53
CA ILE A 106 7.03 31.58 5.88
C ILE A 106 5.91 32.62 6.02
N LYS A 107 5.84 33.30 7.17
CA LYS A 107 4.81 34.32 7.44
C LYS A 107 5.30 35.74 7.21
N THR A 108 6.60 35.96 7.33
CA THR A 108 7.25 37.25 7.15
C THR A 108 8.27 37.15 6.02
N ALA A 109 8.25 38.07 5.07
CA ALA A 109 9.27 38.09 4.02
C ALA A 109 10.61 38.62 4.58
N GLY A 110 11.73 38.13 4.06
CA GLY A 110 13.05 38.62 4.47
C GLY A 110 14.15 37.57 4.30
N ASN A 111 15.28 37.77 4.98
CA ASN A 111 16.38 36.81 4.93
C ASN A 111 16.05 35.57 5.77
N LEU A 112 16.31 34.39 5.21
CA LEU A 112 16.19 33.10 5.89
C LEU A 112 17.59 32.52 6.07
N ILE A 113 17.98 32.27 7.32
CA ILE A 113 19.29 31.73 7.67
C ILE A 113 19.09 30.29 8.11
N ILE A 114 19.87 29.36 7.56
CA ILE A 114 19.75 27.93 7.85
C ILE A 114 21.10 27.41 8.37
N LYS A 115 21.09 26.77 9.54
CA LYS A 115 22.28 26.19 10.19
C LYS A 115 21.99 24.73 10.61
N PRO A 116 22.62 23.73 9.99
CA PRO A 116 22.46 22.35 10.42
C PRO A 116 23.28 22.08 11.69
N GLU A 117 22.68 21.39 12.65
CA GLU A 117 23.36 20.89 13.84
C GLU A 117 23.71 19.42 13.64
N MET A 118 25.00 19.11 13.56
CA MET A 118 25.47 17.80 13.12
C MET A 118 26.61 17.27 13.99
N GLY A 119 26.66 15.95 14.13
CA GLY A 119 27.81 15.22 14.66
C GLY A 119 28.62 14.66 13.50
N ILE A 120 29.85 15.12 13.33
CA ILE A 120 30.66 14.89 12.12
C ILE A 120 32.00 14.26 12.54
N PRO A 121 32.27 12.99 12.19
CA PRO A 121 33.50 12.32 12.59
C PRO A 121 34.73 12.91 11.89
N ALA A 122 35.92 12.75 12.49
CA ALA A 122 37.17 13.38 12.02
C ALA A 122 37.55 13.02 10.57
N ASN A 123 37.17 11.82 10.10
CA ASN A 123 37.44 11.38 8.74
C ASN A 123 36.51 12.02 7.69
N GLN A 124 35.50 12.80 8.10
CA GLN A 124 34.58 13.51 7.21
C GLN A 124 34.79 15.03 7.21
N GLU A 125 35.83 15.54 7.87
CA GLU A 125 36.25 16.94 7.82
C GLU A 125 36.28 17.45 6.36
N GLY A 126 35.68 18.60 6.09
CA GLY A 126 35.64 19.20 4.77
C GLY A 126 34.66 18.56 3.78
N SER A 127 33.84 17.58 4.20
CA SER A 127 32.69 17.13 3.41
C SER A 127 31.74 18.28 3.15
N LYS A 128 30.89 18.19 2.14
CA LYS A 128 30.04 19.31 1.72
C LYS A 128 28.61 18.87 1.54
N ILE A 129 27.68 19.71 1.96
CA ILE A 129 26.26 19.59 1.66
C ILE A 129 25.80 20.75 0.78
N LEU A 130 24.76 20.50 0.01
CA LEU A 130 23.91 21.52 -0.59
C LEU A 130 22.68 21.66 0.29
N ILE A 131 22.37 22.90 0.68
CA ILE A 131 21.11 23.28 1.29
C ILE A 131 20.31 24.00 0.21
N TYR A 132 19.10 23.53 -0.04
CA TYR A 132 18.17 24.12 -1.00
C TYR A 132 17.03 24.81 -0.27
N LEU A 133 16.62 25.94 -0.80
CA LEU A 133 15.30 26.53 -0.60
C LEU A 133 14.61 26.52 -1.97
N ASP A 134 13.59 25.68 -2.10
CA ASP A 134 12.95 25.32 -3.36
C ASP A 134 13.99 24.86 -4.41
N ASP A 135 14.16 25.62 -5.48
CA ASP A 135 15.07 25.31 -6.60
C ASP A 135 16.46 25.94 -6.43
N VAL A 136 16.67 26.80 -5.43
CA VAL A 136 17.94 27.50 -5.21
C VAL A 136 18.77 26.76 -4.17
N SER A 137 20.01 26.40 -4.51
CA SER A 137 20.95 25.74 -3.58
C SER A 137 22.14 26.61 -3.19
N LYS A 138 22.59 26.48 -1.95
CA LYS A 138 23.88 26.99 -1.46
C LYS A 138 24.72 25.84 -0.90
N GLU A 139 26.01 25.89 -1.15
CA GLU A 139 26.97 24.91 -0.64
C GLU A 139 27.41 25.29 0.78
N LEU A 140 27.54 24.29 1.64
CA LEU A 140 28.05 24.43 3.00
C LEU A 140 29.14 23.38 3.24
N PRO A 141 30.41 23.79 3.47
CA PRO A 141 31.44 22.89 3.97
C PRO A 141 31.16 22.52 5.42
N LEU A 142 31.45 21.28 5.76
CA LEU A 142 31.21 20.70 7.08
C LEU A 142 32.51 20.62 7.87
N THR A 143 32.47 21.05 9.13
CA THR A 143 33.60 20.97 10.06
C THR A 143 33.41 19.80 11.01
N SER A 144 34.45 19.01 11.23
CA SER A 144 34.40 17.89 12.13
C SER A 144 34.12 18.33 13.56
N THR A 145 33.26 17.57 14.24
CA THR A 145 33.01 17.68 15.68
C THR A 145 33.75 16.60 16.47
N GLY A 146 34.63 15.85 15.80
CA GLY A 146 35.41 14.73 16.34
C GLY A 146 34.64 13.41 16.43
N SER A 147 33.31 13.41 16.47
CA SER A 147 32.48 12.21 16.61
C SER A 147 31.04 12.43 16.15
N GLU A 148 30.40 11.36 15.65
CA GLU A 148 28.97 11.37 15.30
C GLU A 148 28.03 11.66 16.49
N ASN A 149 28.51 11.49 17.73
CA ASN A 149 27.72 11.74 18.94
C ASN A 149 27.90 13.14 19.53
N ASN A 150 28.80 13.96 18.98
CA ASN A 150 29.05 15.32 19.45
C ASN A 150 28.42 16.32 18.47
N TYR A 151 27.23 16.83 18.80
CA TYR A 151 26.47 17.70 17.92
C TYR A 151 26.88 19.16 18.07
N VAL A 152 27.22 19.80 16.96
CA VAL A 152 27.59 21.22 16.90
C VAL A 152 26.86 21.87 15.71
N VAL A 153 26.35 23.08 15.95
CA VAL A 153 25.78 23.93 14.89
C VAL A 153 26.90 24.29 13.91
N GLN A 154 26.73 23.89 12.65
CA GLN A 154 27.66 24.20 11.56
C GLN A 154 27.48 25.66 11.10
N ASP A 155 28.31 26.09 10.15
CA ASP A 155 28.18 27.39 9.50
C ASP A 155 26.80 27.60 8.86
N GLU A 156 26.51 28.85 8.52
CA GLU A 156 25.21 29.26 8.02
C GLU A 156 25.15 29.39 6.50
N VAL A 157 23.98 29.12 5.94
CA VAL A 157 23.60 29.60 4.60
C VAL A 157 22.49 30.62 4.73
N ILE A 158 22.57 31.71 3.97
CA ILE A 158 21.57 32.79 3.97
C ILE A 158 20.83 32.77 2.65
N PHE A 159 19.51 32.70 2.65
CA PHE A 159 18.68 32.97 1.48
C PHE A 159 18.08 34.37 1.62
N GLU A 160 18.33 35.24 0.65
CA GLU A 160 17.92 36.64 0.71
C GLU A 160 16.51 36.82 0.14
N ASN A 161 15.76 37.77 0.69
CA ASN A 161 14.45 38.18 0.17
C ASN A 161 13.46 37.02 -0.04
N VAL A 162 13.45 36.05 0.86
CA VAL A 162 12.50 34.94 0.86
C VAL A 162 11.09 35.50 1.02
N THR A 163 10.18 35.06 0.17
CA THR A 163 8.78 35.48 0.17
C THR A 163 7.97 34.77 1.24
N THR A 164 6.77 35.25 1.51
CA THR A 164 5.81 34.52 2.35
C THR A 164 5.20 33.34 1.60
N GLY A 165 4.73 32.34 2.34
CA GLY A 165 4.06 31.15 1.82
C GLY A 165 4.85 29.87 2.04
N PHE A 166 4.42 28.82 1.33
CA PHE A 166 5.01 27.50 1.43
C PHE A 166 6.32 27.41 0.67
N HIS A 167 7.36 26.91 1.34
CA HIS A 167 8.67 26.64 0.79
C HIS A 167 9.16 25.24 1.19
N ILE A 168 10.04 24.67 0.37
CA ILE A 168 10.69 23.38 0.64
C ILE A 168 12.15 23.64 0.99
N VAL A 169 12.58 23.16 2.17
CA VAL A 169 13.99 23.11 2.53
C VAL A 169 14.50 21.69 2.31
N LYS A 170 15.61 21.55 1.58
CA LYS A 170 16.19 20.23 1.26
C LYS A 170 17.70 20.23 1.52
N LEU A 171 18.19 19.20 2.19
CA LEU A 171 19.61 18.96 2.40
C LEU A 171 20.05 17.79 1.52
N GLN A 172 21.19 17.91 0.83
CA GLN A 172 21.77 16.88 -0.02
C GLN A 172 23.29 16.85 0.14
N LEU A 173 23.93 15.69 0.11
CA LEU A 173 25.39 15.63 0.04
C LEU A 173 25.89 16.13 -1.32
N LYS A 174 26.87 17.02 -1.31
CA LYS A 174 27.64 17.40 -2.50
C LYS A 174 28.83 16.47 -2.70
N SER A 175 29.55 16.20 -1.62
CA SER A 175 30.75 15.37 -1.61
C SER A 175 31.06 14.85 -0.21
N LEU A 176 31.69 13.69 -0.14
CA LEU A 176 32.24 13.10 1.08
C LEU A 176 33.77 13.12 1.02
N THR A 177 34.42 13.49 2.11
CA THR A 177 35.88 13.38 2.26
C THR A 177 36.29 11.91 2.35
N ASN A 178 35.50 11.06 3.00
CA ASN A 178 35.69 9.61 3.04
C ASN A 178 34.51 8.87 2.43
N PRO A 179 34.52 8.60 1.12
CA PRO A 179 33.47 7.84 0.43
C PRO A 179 33.27 6.44 1.03
N GLY A 180 32.03 5.95 1.05
CA GLY A 180 31.69 4.64 1.62
C GLY A 180 31.51 4.63 3.14
N SER A 181 31.49 5.81 3.77
CA SER A 181 31.10 5.98 5.18
C SER A 181 30.16 7.17 5.34
N SER A 182 29.31 7.14 6.37
CA SER A 182 28.35 8.21 6.66
C SER A 182 29.06 9.54 6.86
N VAL A 183 28.47 10.65 6.38
CA VAL A 183 28.94 12.01 6.67
C VAL A 183 28.88 12.33 8.17
N GLY A 184 28.00 11.65 8.90
CA GLY A 184 27.70 11.93 10.29
C GLY A 184 26.21 11.80 10.59
N ARG A 185 25.75 12.52 11.61
CA ARG A 185 24.36 12.53 12.06
C ARG A 185 23.80 13.95 12.08
N LEU A 186 22.60 14.14 11.54
CA LEU A 186 21.88 15.41 11.62
C LEU A 186 20.94 15.36 12.83
N ASN A 187 21.16 16.25 13.80
CA ASN A 187 20.31 16.41 14.99
C ASN A 187 19.15 17.35 14.68
N ASN A 188 19.46 18.59 14.29
CA ASN A 188 18.47 19.63 14.05
C ASN A 188 18.85 20.48 12.83
N LEU A 189 17.86 21.19 12.29
CA LEU A 189 18.06 22.30 11.37
C LEU A 189 17.51 23.56 12.01
N HIS A 190 18.41 24.50 12.33
CA HIS A 190 18.06 25.79 12.91
C HIS A 190 17.74 26.76 11.79
N VAL A 191 16.51 27.28 11.78
CA VAL A 191 16.01 28.24 10.79
C VAL A 191 15.76 29.57 11.52
N THR A 192 16.52 30.60 11.14
CA THR A 192 16.53 31.91 11.81
C THR A 192 16.49 33.08 10.80
N GLY A 193 16.54 34.31 11.31
CA GLY A 193 16.49 35.54 10.52
C GLY A 193 15.06 36.08 10.33
N PRO A 194 14.90 37.24 9.67
CA PRO A 194 13.59 37.89 9.52
C PRO A 194 12.48 37.00 8.95
N ALA A 195 12.82 36.11 8.02
CA ALA A 195 11.84 35.20 7.41
C ALA A 195 11.42 34.03 8.32
N ALA A 196 12.22 33.71 9.35
CA ALA A 196 11.87 32.68 10.32
C ALA A 196 10.81 33.15 11.34
N LYS A 197 10.59 34.47 11.45
CA LYS A 197 9.57 35.05 12.34
C LYS A 197 8.20 34.47 12.04
N ASP A 198 7.63 33.80 13.05
CA ASP A 198 6.35 33.07 13.00
C ASP A 198 6.31 31.93 11.96
N ALA A 199 7.45 31.53 11.39
CA ALA A 199 7.49 30.46 10.41
C ALA A 199 7.13 29.11 11.06
N GLU A 200 6.37 28.29 10.34
CA GLU A 200 5.85 27.03 10.86
C GLU A 200 6.34 25.85 10.01
N SER A 201 6.61 24.72 10.67
CA SER A 201 6.75 23.45 9.97
C SER A 201 5.42 23.02 9.35
N VAL A 202 5.44 22.69 8.06
CA VAL A 202 4.28 22.10 7.39
C VAL A 202 4.39 20.59 7.54
N MET A 203 3.63 20.05 8.50
CA MET A 203 3.67 18.64 8.82
C MET A 203 2.84 17.77 7.89
N ARG A 204 3.38 16.60 7.52
CA ARG A 204 2.64 15.47 6.93
C ARG A 204 3.02 14.21 7.67
N ARG A 205 2.12 13.21 7.69
CA ARG A 205 2.44 11.92 8.30
C ARG A 205 3.62 11.29 7.58
N TYR A 206 4.55 10.66 8.31
CA TYR A 206 5.79 10.05 7.79
C TYR A 206 5.58 9.34 6.45
N ARG A 207 4.51 8.54 6.35
CA ARG A 207 3.91 8.09 5.09
C ARG A 207 2.45 8.49 5.10
N ALA A 208 1.93 8.86 3.96
CA ALA A 208 0.52 9.19 3.86
C ALA A 208 -0.37 7.99 4.25
N LYS A 209 -1.52 8.27 4.86
CA LYS A 209 -2.55 7.24 5.06
C LYS A 209 -3.04 6.73 3.70
N ALA A 210 -3.31 5.44 3.61
CA ALA A 210 -3.87 4.85 2.40
C ALA A 210 -5.22 5.49 2.02
N VAL A 211 -5.51 5.49 0.73
CA VAL A 211 -6.79 5.92 0.14
C VAL A 211 -7.49 4.68 -0.42
N HIS A 212 -8.78 4.51 -0.13
CA HIS A 212 -9.56 3.32 -0.50
C HIS A 212 -10.85 3.71 -1.21
N CYS A 213 -11.33 2.83 -2.08
CA CYS A 213 -12.64 2.97 -2.72
C CYS A 213 -13.36 1.62 -2.85
N LYS A 214 -14.62 1.70 -3.24
CA LYS A 214 -15.43 0.61 -3.80
C LYS A 214 -15.89 1.00 -5.19
N TRP A 215 -16.02 0.00 -6.06
CA TRP A 215 -16.51 0.15 -7.42
C TRP A 215 -17.97 -0.27 -7.52
N ALA A 216 -18.73 0.40 -8.39
CA ALA A 216 -20.09 0.01 -8.72
C ALA A 216 -20.41 0.26 -10.20
N THR A 217 -21.40 -0.49 -10.68
CA THR A 217 -21.99 -0.35 -12.02
C THR A 217 -23.50 -0.11 -11.90
N GLU A 218 -24.16 0.03 -13.04
CA GLU A 218 -25.63 0.08 -13.14
C GLU A 218 -26.29 -1.32 -13.12
N SER A 219 -25.52 -2.40 -13.01
CA SER A 219 -26.09 -3.75 -12.91
C SER A 219 -26.96 -3.88 -11.65
N THR A 220 -28.16 -4.41 -11.81
CA THR A 220 -29.02 -4.84 -10.70
C THR A 220 -28.82 -6.32 -10.32
N ASN A 221 -28.10 -7.07 -11.16
CA ASN A 221 -27.78 -8.46 -10.94
C ASN A 221 -26.45 -8.59 -10.18
N PRO A 222 -26.25 -9.69 -9.42
CA PRO A 222 -24.96 -9.97 -8.80
C PRO A 222 -23.83 -10.07 -9.82
N ILE A 223 -22.61 -9.78 -9.38
CA ILE A 223 -21.41 -9.77 -10.24
C ILE A 223 -20.66 -11.10 -10.14
N GLU A 224 -20.30 -11.67 -11.29
CA GLU A 224 -19.44 -12.86 -11.39
C GLU A 224 -17.98 -12.47 -11.65
N ILE A 225 -17.74 -11.58 -12.61
CA ILE A 225 -16.41 -11.15 -13.06
C ILE A 225 -16.28 -9.64 -12.94
N SER A 226 -15.14 -9.17 -12.43
CA SER A 226 -14.77 -7.75 -12.41
C SER A 226 -13.39 -7.58 -13.02
N VAL A 227 -13.31 -6.73 -14.04
CA VAL A 227 -12.08 -6.39 -14.78
C VAL A 227 -11.70 -4.95 -14.49
N HIS A 228 -10.43 -4.73 -14.17
CA HIS A 228 -9.88 -3.42 -13.85
C HIS A 228 -8.61 -3.18 -14.67
N GLU A 229 -8.54 -2.04 -15.34
CA GLU A 229 -7.31 -1.49 -15.88
C GLU A 229 -6.86 -0.35 -14.96
N LEU A 230 -5.63 -0.45 -14.47
CA LEU A 230 -5.00 0.58 -13.65
C LEU A 230 -3.76 1.14 -14.35
N THR A 231 -3.53 2.44 -14.20
CA THR A 231 -2.40 3.16 -14.78
C THR A 231 -1.65 3.90 -13.68
N ILE A 232 -0.35 3.62 -13.57
CA ILE A 232 0.56 4.30 -12.65
C ILE A 232 0.90 5.69 -13.20
N ILE A 233 0.52 6.72 -12.44
CA ILE A 233 0.77 8.13 -12.78
C ILE A 233 2.01 8.62 -12.05
N SER A 234 2.06 8.47 -10.73
CA SER A 234 3.27 8.75 -9.95
C SER A 234 4.27 7.61 -10.15
N LYS A 235 5.40 7.85 -10.80
CA LYS A 235 6.42 6.81 -11.02
C LYS A 235 7.66 6.92 -10.14
N SER A 236 7.78 7.99 -9.36
CA SER A 236 8.99 8.34 -8.61
C SER A 236 9.10 7.70 -7.23
N GLN A 237 8.15 6.85 -6.83
CA GLN A 237 8.19 6.13 -5.56
C GLN A 237 7.52 4.77 -5.64
N ASP A 238 7.94 3.85 -4.76
CA ASP A 238 7.32 2.54 -4.63
C ASP A 238 5.99 2.68 -3.88
N PHE A 239 4.97 2.01 -4.38
CA PHE A 239 3.69 1.88 -3.68
C PHE A 239 2.91 0.67 -4.21
N TYR A 240 1.76 0.42 -3.58
CA TYR A 240 0.90 -0.71 -3.88
C TYR A 240 -0.52 -0.24 -4.16
N GLN A 241 -1.10 -0.79 -5.23
CA GLN A 241 -2.35 -0.31 -5.82
C GLN A 241 -3.32 -1.43 -6.25
N PRO A 242 -3.58 -2.45 -5.41
CA PRO A 242 -4.30 -3.63 -5.85
C PRO A 242 -5.81 -3.42 -5.96
N ILE A 243 -6.46 -4.37 -6.61
CA ILE A 243 -7.91 -4.54 -6.55
C ILE A 243 -8.27 -5.34 -5.29
N THR A 244 -9.13 -4.76 -4.44
CA THR A 244 -9.64 -5.42 -3.24
C THR A 244 -10.84 -6.29 -3.57
N THR A 245 -10.98 -7.40 -2.85
CA THR A 245 -11.99 -8.44 -3.07
C THR A 245 -12.39 -9.07 -1.73
N PRO A 246 -13.47 -9.87 -1.65
CA PRO A 246 -13.84 -10.56 -0.41
C PRO A 246 -12.79 -11.57 0.10
N PHE A 247 -11.90 -12.06 -0.77
CA PHE A 247 -10.83 -12.97 -0.36
C PHE A 247 -9.56 -12.25 0.12
N GLY A 248 -9.40 -10.96 -0.21
CA GLY A 248 -8.20 -10.19 0.05
C GLY A 248 -7.98 -9.18 -1.06
N TYR A 249 -6.88 -9.32 -1.80
CA TYR A 249 -6.53 -8.40 -2.88
C TYR A 249 -5.67 -9.07 -3.95
N THR A 250 -5.76 -8.55 -5.17
CA THR A 250 -4.97 -8.98 -6.32
C THR A 250 -4.34 -7.80 -7.06
N GLY A 251 -3.13 -8.01 -7.60
CA GLY A 251 -2.39 -7.00 -8.36
C GLY A 251 -0.94 -6.86 -7.92
N SER A 252 -0.21 -5.97 -8.59
CA SER A 252 1.22 -5.77 -8.37
C SER A 252 1.54 -4.51 -7.57
N THR A 253 2.73 -4.49 -6.94
CA THR A 253 3.39 -3.25 -6.52
C THR A 253 3.95 -2.51 -7.74
N TRP A 254 4.20 -1.20 -7.59
CA TRP A 254 5.04 -0.45 -8.52
C TRP A 254 6.46 -0.33 -7.94
N ASP A 255 7.46 -0.51 -8.80
CA ASP A 255 8.88 -0.36 -8.46
C ASP A 255 9.46 0.85 -9.21
N LYS A 256 9.88 1.86 -8.44
CA LYS A 256 10.38 3.14 -8.96
C LYS A 256 11.75 3.02 -9.63
N ASP A 257 12.55 2.03 -9.26
CA ASP A 257 13.93 1.95 -9.72
C ASP A 257 14.01 1.23 -11.06
N THR A 258 13.20 0.17 -11.21
CA THR A 258 13.05 -0.55 -12.48
C THR A 258 12.04 0.11 -13.41
N GLN A 259 11.17 0.99 -12.91
CA GLN A 259 10.03 1.56 -13.64
C GLN A 259 9.10 0.48 -14.20
N THR A 260 8.88 -0.59 -13.43
CA THR A 260 8.01 -1.72 -13.80
C THR A 260 7.08 -2.12 -12.66
N PHE A 261 6.08 -2.94 -12.96
CA PHE A 261 5.31 -3.61 -11.90
C PHE A 261 6.16 -4.68 -11.23
N GLY A 262 6.23 -4.65 -9.90
CA GLY A 262 6.87 -5.66 -9.08
C GLY A 262 5.96 -6.87 -8.80
N GLY A 263 6.20 -7.51 -7.65
CA GLY A 263 5.54 -8.76 -7.25
C GLY A 263 4.03 -8.71 -7.37
N TYR A 264 3.45 -9.74 -8.00
CA TYR A 264 2.01 -9.89 -8.19
C TYR A 264 1.41 -10.70 -7.04
N ASN A 265 0.37 -10.16 -6.40
CA ASN A 265 -0.29 -10.81 -5.28
C ASN A 265 -1.62 -11.46 -5.71
N PHE A 266 -1.88 -12.66 -5.20
CA PHE A 266 -3.20 -13.29 -5.14
C PHE A 266 -3.20 -14.13 -3.87
N SER A 267 -3.59 -13.51 -2.75
CA SER A 267 -3.44 -14.11 -1.41
C SER A 267 -4.79 -14.38 -0.78
N LEU A 268 -5.06 -15.65 -0.48
CA LEU A 268 -6.26 -16.10 0.22
C LEU A 268 -5.92 -16.39 1.67
N TRP A 269 -6.53 -15.61 2.57
CA TRP A 269 -6.37 -15.77 4.01
C TRP A 269 -7.14 -16.98 4.52
N SER A 270 -6.52 -17.75 5.41
CA SER A 270 -7.17 -18.79 6.22
C SER A 270 -7.58 -18.25 7.58
N TYR A 271 -6.64 -17.63 8.32
CA TYR A 271 -6.87 -17.05 9.66
C TYR A 271 -5.80 -16.01 10.03
N GLY A 272 -6.11 -15.08 10.93
CA GLY A 272 -5.19 -14.05 11.41
C GLY A 272 -4.12 -14.59 12.38
N GLN A 273 -3.05 -13.81 12.61
CA GLN A 273 -1.94 -14.19 13.49
C GLN A 273 -2.38 -14.57 14.92
N ASN A 274 -3.44 -13.93 15.42
CA ASN A 274 -3.96 -14.12 16.78
C ASN A 274 -5.28 -14.92 16.82
N ASP A 275 -5.73 -15.42 15.66
CA ASP A 275 -6.95 -16.23 15.58
C ASP A 275 -6.66 -17.69 15.94
N PRO A 276 -7.62 -18.42 16.52
CA PRO A 276 -7.50 -19.86 16.68
C PRO A 276 -7.29 -20.55 15.33
N VAL A 277 -6.39 -21.53 15.28
CA VAL A 277 -6.19 -22.35 14.09
C VAL A 277 -7.47 -23.14 13.82
N PRO A 278 -8.12 -22.97 12.65
CA PRO A 278 -9.35 -23.66 12.32
C PRO A 278 -9.06 -25.13 11.97
N PRO A 279 -10.08 -25.98 11.91
CA PRO A 279 -9.95 -27.31 11.34
C PRO A 279 -9.34 -27.25 9.93
N PHE A 280 -8.55 -28.26 9.58
CA PHE A 280 -7.81 -28.31 8.32
C PHE A 280 -8.68 -28.07 7.08
N TYR A 281 -9.88 -28.67 7.04
CA TYR A 281 -10.86 -28.53 5.96
C TYR A 281 -11.50 -27.13 5.88
N GLN A 282 -11.12 -26.18 6.74
CA GLN A 282 -11.57 -24.79 6.68
C GLN A 282 -10.46 -23.85 6.23
N GLU A 283 -9.26 -24.37 5.97
CA GLU A 283 -8.17 -23.56 5.45
C GLU A 283 -8.40 -23.20 3.97
N SER A 284 -8.00 -21.98 3.61
CA SER A 284 -7.91 -21.59 2.20
C SER A 284 -6.84 -22.43 1.50
N HIS A 285 -7.13 -22.82 0.26
CA HIS A 285 -6.22 -23.65 -0.54
C HIS A 285 -6.27 -23.27 -2.01
N LEU A 286 -5.14 -23.41 -2.71
CA LEU A 286 -5.07 -23.14 -4.15
C LEU A 286 -5.54 -24.36 -4.93
N ILE A 287 -6.34 -24.13 -5.96
CA ILE A 287 -6.78 -25.15 -6.91
C ILE A 287 -5.86 -25.17 -8.12
N ALA A 288 -5.48 -24.00 -8.64
CA ALA A 288 -4.59 -23.90 -9.77
C ALA A 288 -3.67 -22.67 -9.70
N VAL A 289 -2.55 -22.76 -10.40
CA VAL A 289 -1.62 -21.66 -10.64
C VAL A 289 -1.22 -21.64 -12.11
N GLY A 290 -0.95 -20.45 -12.63
CA GLY A 290 -0.55 -20.23 -14.02
C GLY A 290 0.83 -20.77 -14.40
N PRO A 291 1.27 -20.52 -15.63
CA PRO A 291 2.53 -21.03 -16.16
C PRO A 291 3.72 -20.50 -15.36
N GLY A 292 4.67 -21.38 -15.02
CA GLY A 292 5.87 -21.04 -14.25
C GLY A 292 5.63 -20.69 -12.78
N LEU A 293 4.41 -20.86 -12.27
CA LEU A 293 4.05 -20.63 -10.87
C LEU A 293 3.89 -21.94 -10.10
N GLU A 294 4.01 -21.84 -8.78
CA GLU A 294 3.89 -22.94 -7.83
C GLU A 294 2.89 -22.61 -6.71
N PHE A 295 2.34 -23.66 -6.10
CA PHE A 295 1.51 -23.51 -4.90
C PHE A 295 2.37 -23.10 -3.70
N GLY A 296 1.96 -22.06 -2.98
CA GLY A 296 2.67 -21.62 -1.79
C GLY A 296 1.76 -21.07 -0.69
N SER A 297 2.40 -20.74 0.43
CA SER A 297 1.75 -20.23 1.65
C SER A 297 2.44 -18.98 2.20
N TYR A 298 1.82 -18.34 3.19
CA TYR A 298 2.41 -17.26 4.00
C TYR A 298 1.95 -17.37 5.47
N GLY A 299 2.68 -16.73 6.39
CA GLY A 299 2.51 -16.93 7.84
C GLY A 299 2.88 -15.76 8.77
N HIS A 300 3.28 -14.60 8.26
CA HIS A 300 3.87 -13.51 9.07
C HIS A 300 2.83 -12.66 9.81
N GLU A 301 1.72 -12.31 9.15
CA GLU A 301 0.62 -11.49 9.71
C GLU A 301 -0.67 -12.32 9.88
N GLY A 302 -0.54 -13.63 9.73
CA GLY A 302 -1.61 -14.61 9.64
C GLY A 302 -1.26 -15.66 8.59
N THR A 303 -2.11 -16.68 8.48
CA THR A 303 -1.86 -17.86 7.65
C THR A 303 -2.76 -17.86 6.44
N GLY A 304 -2.20 -18.21 5.28
CA GLY A 304 -2.96 -18.35 4.04
C GLY A 304 -2.13 -18.92 2.91
N VAL A 305 -2.70 -18.89 1.70
CA VAL A 305 -2.10 -19.43 0.48
C VAL A 305 -1.96 -18.36 -0.60
N LYS A 306 -0.92 -18.48 -1.42
CA LYS A 306 -0.72 -17.65 -2.61
C LYS A 306 0.20 -18.32 -3.63
N PRO A 307 0.03 -18.03 -4.93
CA PRO A 307 0.98 -18.46 -5.95
C PRO A 307 2.39 -17.93 -5.63
N ARG A 308 3.41 -18.69 -6.01
CA ARG A 308 4.83 -18.35 -5.90
C ARG A 308 5.51 -18.52 -7.25
N GLY A 309 6.61 -17.81 -7.47
CA GLY A 309 7.35 -17.82 -8.73
C GLY A 309 7.50 -16.44 -9.34
N ASN A 310 7.94 -16.39 -10.60
CA ASN A 310 8.14 -15.17 -11.35
C ASN A 310 6.79 -14.53 -11.70
N HIS A 311 6.63 -13.24 -11.41
CA HIS A 311 5.41 -12.51 -11.78
C HIS A 311 5.44 -12.11 -13.26
N PRO A 312 4.28 -11.88 -13.90
CA PRO A 312 4.19 -11.73 -15.36
C PRO A 312 4.72 -10.41 -15.93
N TYR A 313 5.22 -9.50 -15.07
CA TYR A 313 5.67 -8.17 -15.47
C TYR A 313 7.19 -7.98 -15.38
N ILE A 314 7.95 -9.05 -15.10
CA ILE A 314 9.41 -8.98 -15.06
C ILE A 314 9.93 -8.58 -16.45
N GLY A 315 10.67 -7.47 -16.51
CA GLY A 315 11.26 -6.97 -17.75
C GLY A 315 10.27 -6.40 -18.76
N ILE A 316 9.02 -6.15 -18.36
CA ILE A 316 8.00 -5.55 -19.22
C ILE A 316 7.92 -4.05 -18.96
N ASP A 317 8.21 -3.25 -19.99
CA ASP A 317 8.04 -1.79 -19.95
C ASP A 317 6.56 -1.41 -20.11
N THR A 318 5.84 -1.42 -19.00
CA THR A 318 4.47 -0.93 -18.93
C THR A 318 4.16 -0.33 -17.57
N ASN A 319 3.39 0.76 -17.57
CA ASN A 319 2.80 1.35 -16.38
C ASN A 319 1.28 1.09 -16.31
N VAL A 320 0.76 0.22 -17.18
CA VAL A 320 -0.63 -0.23 -17.22
C VAL A 320 -0.72 -1.71 -16.87
N GLN A 321 -1.62 -2.05 -15.97
CA GLN A 321 -1.92 -3.41 -15.57
C GLN A 321 -3.44 -3.64 -15.69
N THR A 322 -3.80 -4.73 -16.36
CA THR A 322 -5.21 -5.14 -16.53
C THR A 322 -5.44 -6.48 -15.85
N ILE A 323 -6.36 -6.50 -14.89
CA ILE A 323 -6.62 -7.65 -14.02
C ILE A 323 -8.09 -8.03 -14.13
N ALA A 324 -8.38 -9.32 -14.17
CA ALA A 324 -9.72 -9.84 -13.96
C ALA A 324 -9.78 -10.67 -12.68
N VAL A 325 -10.85 -10.47 -11.93
CA VAL A 325 -11.22 -11.30 -10.78
C VAL A 325 -12.55 -11.96 -11.07
N ARG A 326 -12.63 -13.26 -10.85
CA ARG A 326 -13.88 -14.02 -10.89
C ARG A 326 -14.16 -14.63 -9.54
N LYS A 327 -15.43 -14.67 -9.14
CA LYS A 327 -15.91 -15.39 -7.96
C LYS A 327 -17.09 -16.27 -8.34
N VAL A 328 -17.05 -17.53 -7.89
CA VAL A 328 -18.23 -18.38 -7.79
C VAL A 328 -18.48 -18.65 -6.30
N PRO A 329 -19.57 -18.13 -5.72
CA PRO A 329 -19.87 -18.38 -4.32
C PRO A 329 -20.36 -19.82 -4.09
N GLY A 330 -20.11 -20.35 -2.89
CA GLY A 330 -20.57 -21.67 -2.50
C GLY A 330 -20.81 -21.79 -1.00
N GLU A 331 -21.63 -22.76 -0.59
CA GLU A 331 -22.03 -22.93 0.81
C GLU A 331 -20.84 -23.31 1.71
N THR A 332 -19.93 -24.15 1.22
CA THR A 332 -18.72 -24.54 1.98
C THR A 332 -17.52 -23.69 1.61
N TYR A 333 -17.35 -23.39 0.32
CA TYR A 333 -16.23 -22.63 -0.20
C TYR A 333 -16.69 -21.66 -1.26
N ASP A 334 -16.16 -20.44 -1.19
CA ASP A 334 -16.13 -19.55 -2.32
C ASP A 334 -14.89 -19.89 -3.18
N THR A 335 -15.07 -19.95 -4.49
CA THR A 335 -13.96 -20.14 -5.43
C THR A 335 -13.63 -18.83 -6.13
N TYR A 336 -12.34 -18.50 -6.20
CA TYR A 336 -11.83 -17.26 -6.76
C TYR A 336 -10.78 -17.54 -7.82
N TRP A 337 -10.79 -16.76 -8.88
CA TRP A 337 -9.77 -16.76 -9.92
C TRP A 337 -9.24 -15.34 -10.11
N SER A 338 -7.93 -15.24 -10.32
CA SER A 338 -7.28 -14.02 -10.77
C SER A 338 -6.60 -14.28 -12.10
N TYR A 339 -6.90 -13.42 -13.07
CA TYR A 339 -6.26 -13.39 -14.39
C TYR A 339 -5.59 -12.04 -14.59
N TYR A 340 -4.59 -12.02 -15.45
CA TYR A 340 -4.00 -10.78 -15.97
C TYR A 340 -4.07 -10.82 -17.50
N LEU A 341 -4.26 -9.66 -18.11
CA LEU A 341 -4.09 -9.50 -19.54
C LEU A 341 -2.60 -9.37 -19.79
N ASP A 342 -2.02 -10.31 -20.54
CA ASP A 342 -0.60 -10.26 -20.84
C ASP A 342 -0.31 -9.06 -21.75
N PRO A 343 0.57 -8.13 -21.33
CA PRO A 343 0.85 -6.92 -22.10
C PRO A 343 1.63 -7.18 -23.40
N VAL A 344 2.19 -8.39 -23.59
CA VAL A 344 2.98 -8.75 -24.78
C VAL A 344 2.08 -9.28 -25.89
N ASP A 345 1.20 -10.23 -25.59
CA ASP A 345 0.35 -10.88 -26.60
C ASP A 345 -1.12 -10.44 -26.55
N GLY A 346 -1.55 -9.75 -25.49
CA GLY A 346 -2.92 -9.25 -25.35
C GLY A 346 -3.96 -10.33 -25.01
N HIS A 347 -3.53 -11.50 -24.50
CA HIS A 347 -4.41 -12.59 -24.08
C HIS A 347 -4.52 -12.72 -22.55
N TRP A 348 -5.65 -13.22 -22.07
CA TRP A 348 -5.84 -13.47 -20.65
C TRP A 348 -5.09 -14.73 -20.21
N LYS A 349 -4.37 -14.61 -19.10
CA LYS A 349 -3.65 -15.72 -18.48
C LYS A 349 -4.06 -15.86 -17.03
N LEU A 350 -4.30 -17.11 -16.61
CA LEU A 350 -4.56 -17.41 -15.20
C LEU A 350 -3.30 -17.10 -14.39
N TYR A 351 -3.45 -16.33 -13.32
CA TYR A 351 -2.42 -16.20 -12.30
C TYR A 351 -2.61 -17.26 -11.20
N GLY A 352 -3.84 -17.36 -10.68
CA GLY A 352 -4.18 -18.36 -9.68
C GLY A 352 -5.67 -18.54 -9.48
N CYS A 353 -6.03 -19.72 -9.01
CA CYS A 353 -7.36 -20.10 -8.57
C CYS A 353 -7.26 -20.68 -7.15
N GLY A 354 -8.18 -20.31 -6.27
CA GLY A 354 -8.22 -20.82 -4.91
C GLY A 354 -9.61 -20.83 -4.31
N LYS A 355 -9.78 -21.69 -3.31
CA LYS A 355 -10.99 -21.79 -2.50
C LYS A 355 -10.75 -21.18 -1.12
N LYS A 356 -11.69 -20.36 -0.68
CA LYS A 356 -11.74 -19.79 0.67
C LYS A 356 -12.97 -20.35 1.39
N PHE A 357 -12.78 -20.85 2.61
CA PHE A 357 -13.87 -21.42 3.38
C PHE A 357 -14.95 -20.38 3.68
N ASN A 358 -16.20 -20.71 3.38
CA ASN A 358 -17.36 -19.89 3.64
C ASN A 358 -17.87 -20.18 5.06
N LYS A 359 -17.33 -19.45 6.03
CA LYS A 359 -17.69 -19.62 7.45
C LYS A 359 -19.17 -19.35 7.74
N ASN A 360 -19.83 -18.55 6.91
CA ASN A 360 -21.22 -18.14 7.15
C ASN A 360 -22.24 -19.05 6.43
N GLY A 361 -21.81 -19.83 5.43
CA GLY A 361 -22.69 -20.61 4.56
C GLY A 361 -23.54 -19.79 3.59
N ASN A 362 -23.54 -18.46 3.71
CA ASN A 362 -24.34 -17.58 2.87
C ASN A 362 -23.72 -17.38 1.48
N ILE A 363 -24.56 -17.37 0.45
CA ILE A 363 -24.14 -17.06 -0.92
C ILE A 363 -23.99 -15.54 -1.08
N GLU A 364 -22.74 -15.07 -1.15
CA GLU A 364 -22.39 -13.66 -1.38
C GLU A 364 -21.57 -13.51 -2.67
N TYR A 365 -21.96 -12.61 -3.57
CA TYR A 365 -21.31 -12.47 -4.88
C TYR A 365 -20.09 -11.53 -4.86
N LEU A 366 -19.43 -11.38 -6.01
CA LEU A 366 -18.24 -10.56 -6.13
C LEU A 366 -18.55 -9.10 -5.83
N THR A 367 -17.72 -8.50 -4.98
CA THR A 367 -17.60 -7.05 -4.86
C THR A 367 -16.14 -6.68 -5.03
N THR A 368 -15.86 -5.52 -5.60
CA THR A 368 -14.48 -5.06 -5.76
C THR A 368 -14.31 -3.61 -5.31
N GLY A 369 -13.09 -3.30 -4.92
CA GLY A 369 -12.62 -1.97 -4.62
C GLY A 369 -11.15 -1.84 -5.01
N ALA A 370 -10.50 -0.80 -4.50
CA ALA A 370 -9.05 -0.63 -4.61
C ALA A 370 -8.53 0.16 -3.42
N PHE A 371 -7.21 0.14 -3.24
CA PHE A 371 -6.52 1.11 -2.41
C PHE A 371 -5.19 1.51 -3.03
N VAL A 372 -4.65 2.65 -2.62
CA VAL A 372 -3.27 3.08 -2.90
C VAL A 372 -2.55 3.26 -1.56
N GLU A 373 -1.45 2.55 -1.36
CA GLU A 373 -0.68 2.56 -0.11
C GLU A 373 0.84 2.51 -0.35
N VAL A 374 1.59 3.27 0.44
CA VAL A 374 3.04 3.07 0.62
C VAL A 374 3.26 2.22 1.88
N PRO A 375 3.87 1.03 1.80
CA PRO A 375 4.22 0.21 2.97
C PRO A 375 5.58 0.65 3.58
N GLY A 376 5.77 0.38 4.87
CA GLY A 376 7.07 0.61 5.56
C GLY A 376 6.99 1.33 6.91
N GLY A 377 8.10 1.31 7.64
CA GLY A 377 8.23 1.89 8.98
C GLY A 377 8.64 3.36 8.98
N ALA A 378 8.24 4.12 10.01
CA ALA A 378 8.49 5.56 10.12
C ALA A 378 9.96 5.93 10.29
N HIS A 379 10.82 5.01 10.71
CA HIS A 379 12.26 5.23 10.78
C HIS A 379 12.93 5.28 9.39
N LYS A 380 12.28 4.76 8.33
CA LYS A 380 12.91 4.55 7.01
C LYS A 380 12.08 5.10 5.84
N VAL A 381 10.77 4.89 5.87
CA VAL A 381 9.87 5.24 4.76
C VAL A 381 9.14 6.53 5.10
N ARG A 382 9.90 7.63 5.08
CA ARG A 382 9.44 8.98 5.42
C ARG A 382 9.15 9.78 4.14
N ASN A 383 8.16 9.39 3.34
CA ASN A 383 7.82 10.01 2.05
C ASN A 383 6.38 10.54 1.96
N GLY A 384 5.74 10.87 3.08
CA GLY A 384 4.37 11.39 3.07
C GLY A 384 4.19 12.70 2.30
N ASN A 385 5.27 13.42 2.06
CA ASN A 385 5.37 14.60 1.20
C ASN A 385 5.37 14.29 -0.31
N VAL A 386 5.45 13.02 -0.71
CA VAL A 386 5.47 12.59 -2.12
C VAL A 386 4.11 12.02 -2.48
N THR A 387 3.59 12.43 -3.64
CA THR A 387 2.31 11.95 -4.15
C THR A 387 2.43 10.57 -4.79
N SER A 388 1.55 9.64 -4.39
CA SER A 388 1.20 8.44 -5.15
C SER A 388 -0.17 8.60 -5.79
N GLU A 389 -0.24 8.48 -7.12
CA GLU A 389 -1.47 8.52 -7.89
C GLU A 389 -1.58 7.30 -8.81
N THR A 390 -2.77 6.69 -8.82
CA THR A 390 -3.16 5.65 -9.80
C THR A 390 -4.52 5.98 -10.36
N GLN A 391 -4.65 5.79 -11.67
CA GLN A 391 -5.92 5.95 -12.39
C GLN A 391 -6.52 4.59 -12.74
N TYR A 392 -7.84 4.49 -12.70
CA TYR A 392 -8.60 3.26 -12.86
C TYR A 392 -9.75 3.44 -13.84
N ARG A 393 -9.97 2.41 -14.66
CA ARG A 393 -11.24 2.14 -15.34
C ARG A 393 -11.52 0.65 -15.27
N GLY A 394 -12.75 0.23 -15.55
CA GLY A 394 -13.07 -1.19 -15.50
C GLY A 394 -14.49 -1.53 -15.92
N TRP A 395 -14.77 -2.82 -15.92
CA TRP A 395 -16.03 -3.40 -16.36
C TRP A 395 -16.39 -4.57 -15.44
N GLN A 396 -17.67 -4.82 -15.24
CA GLN A 396 -18.18 -5.94 -14.46
C GLN A 396 -19.17 -6.73 -15.29
N MET A 397 -19.02 -8.05 -15.28
CA MET A 397 -19.98 -8.98 -15.85
C MET A 397 -20.90 -9.48 -14.75
N ASP A 398 -22.20 -9.30 -14.95
CA ASP A 398 -23.19 -9.85 -14.05
C ASP A 398 -23.37 -11.37 -14.23
N THR A 399 -24.10 -12.02 -13.33
CA THR A 399 -24.40 -13.46 -13.41
C THR A 399 -25.32 -13.85 -14.56
N SER A 400 -25.83 -12.88 -15.33
CA SER A 400 -26.58 -13.12 -16.58
C SER A 400 -25.68 -13.04 -17.81
N GLY A 401 -24.38 -12.77 -17.64
CA GLY A 401 -23.41 -12.63 -18.74
C GLY A 401 -23.38 -11.24 -19.38
N ASN A 402 -24.05 -10.24 -18.80
CA ASN A 402 -24.07 -8.88 -19.33
C ASN A 402 -22.92 -8.06 -18.75
N TRP A 403 -22.20 -7.36 -19.64
CA TRP A 403 -21.10 -6.47 -19.26
C TRP A 403 -21.58 -5.04 -19.02
N TYR A 404 -21.12 -4.46 -17.92
CA TYR A 404 -21.39 -3.08 -17.54
C TYR A 404 -20.08 -2.34 -17.26
N PRO A 405 -19.87 -1.12 -17.78
CA PRO A 405 -18.76 -0.31 -17.34
C PRO A 405 -18.90 0.09 -15.87
N ILE A 406 -17.78 0.14 -15.17
CA ILE A 406 -17.70 0.74 -13.83
C ILE A 406 -17.84 2.25 -14.01
N ASN A 407 -18.97 2.76 -13.56
CA ASN A 407 -19.33 4.17 -13.70
C ASN A 407 -19.40 4.89 -12.36
N LYS A 408 -19.16 4.21 -11.23
CA LYS A 408 -19.21 4.83 -9.90
C LYS A 408 -18.04 4.38 -9.02
N MET A 409 -17.36 5.36 -8.43
CA MET A 409 -16.34 5.18 -7.40
C MET A 409 -16.84 5.75 -6.08
N ILE A 410 -16.82 4.94 -5.02
CA ILE A 410 -17.26 5.33 -3.68
C ILE A 410 -16.04 5.29 -2.76
N GLY A 411 -15.53 6.45 -2.36
CA GLY A 411 -14.47 6.56 -1.37
C GLY A 411 -14.91 5.96 -0.03
N THR A 412 -14.06 5.14 0.58
CA THR A 412 -14.43 4.40 1.81
C THR A 412 -13.60 4.77 3.03
N THR A 413 -12.44 5.39 2.84
CA THR A 413 -11.60 5.81 3.97
C THR A 413 -12.14 7.10 4.59
N GLY A 414 -12.38 7.11 5.91
CA GLY A 414 -12.86 8.29 6.62
C GLY A 414 -11.84 9.44 6.65
N GLN A 415 -12.33 10.66 6.88
CA GLN A 415 -11.51 11.89 6.96
C GLN A 415 -10.35 11.75 7.97
N ASN A 416 -9.23 12.42 7.69
CA ASN A 416 -8.13 12.56 8.64
C ASN A 416 -7.36 13.85 8.35
N ASN A 417 -6.77 14.45 9.39
CA ASN A 417 -6.04 15.72 9.28
C ASN A 417 -4.52 15.55 9.10
N LEU A 418 -4.03 14.33 8.84
CA LEU A 418 -2.60 14.00 8.82
C LEU A 418 -2.00 13.83 7.43
N SER A 419 -2.83 13.58 6.42
CA SER A 419 -2.36 13.23 5.08
C SER A 419 -3.32 13.75 4.03
N TYR A 420 -2.77 14.30 2.96
CA TYR A 420 -3.51 14.57 1.72
C TYR A 420 -3.94 13.25 1.08
N ARG A 421 -5.21 13.20 0.68
CA ARG A 421 -5.77 12.14 -0.16
C ARG A 421 -6.88 12.71 -1.00
N ASP A 422 -7.06 12.18 -2.20
CA ASP A 422 -8.17 12.62 -3.02
C ASP A 422 -8.71 11.51 -3.93
N TRP A 423 -9.96 11.71 -4.32
CA TRP A 423 -10.69 10.96 -5.33
C TRP A 423 -11.11 11.96 -6.41
N LYS A 424 -10.72 11.70 -7.65
CA LYS A 424 -11.02 12.58 -8.78
C LYS A 424 -11.51 11.77 -9.98
N THR A 425 -12.12 12.46 -10.93
CA THR A 425 -12.26 11.97 -12.30
C THR A 425 -11.24 12.70 -13.16
N VAL A 426 -10.53 11.95 -14.01
CA VAL A 426 -9.59 12.50 -14.98
C VAL A 426 -9.95 11.87 -16.32
N ASN A 427 -10.45 12.69 -17.24
CA ASN A 427 -11.10 12.20 -18.46
C ASN A 427 -12.21 11.18 -18.11
N ASN A 428 -12.18 9.99 -18.71
CA ASN A 428 -13.09 8.87 -18.45
C ASN A 428 -12.56 7.86 -17.41
N LYS A 429 -11.59 8.25 -16.57
CA LYS A 429 -11.02 7.40 -15.52
C LYS A 429 -11.28 7.97 -14.14
N PHE A 430 -11.30 7.10 -13.15
CA PHE A 430 -11.22 7.48 -11.75
C PHE A 430 -9.74 7.62 -11.35
N SER A 431 -9.41 8.59 -10.50
CA SER A 431 -8.07 8.76 -9.93
C SER A 431 -8.15 8.64 -8.41
N MET A 432 -7.21 7.90 -7.84
CA MET A 432 -6.99 7.82 -6.39
C MET A 432 -5.59 8.33 -6.09
N GLN A 433 -5.51 9.29 -5.18
CA GLN A 433 -4.27 9.98 -4.82
C GLN A 433 -4.06 9.97 -3.31
N MET A 434 -2.82 9.79 -2.87
CA MET A 434 -2.39 9.98 -1.49
C MET A 434 -1.01 10.62 -1.43
N GLY A 435 -0.71 11.30 -0.33
CA GLY A 435 0.58 11.96 -0.11
C GLY A 435 0.78 13.21 -0.96
N GLY A 436 1.85 13.94 -0.66
CA GLY A 436 2.07 15.28 -1.19
C GLY A 436 1.82 16.39 -0.18
N TRP A 437 2.05 17.62 -0.62
CA TRP A 437 1.84 18.84 0.16
C TRP A 437 0.42 19.41 0.06
N GLY A 438 -0.54 18.71 -0.56
CA GLY A 438 -1.93 19.14 -0.58
C GLY A 438 -2.55 19.23 0.83
N GLU A 439 -3.66 19.96 0.95
CA GLU A 439 -4.36 20.15 2.23
C GLU A 439 -4.95 18.83 2.77
N PRO A 440 -4.60 18.41 4.00
CA PRO A 440 -5.21 17.24 4.61
C PRO A 440 -6.69 17.50 4.96
N GLY A 441 -7.39 16.47 5.43
CA GLY A 441 -8.79 16.63 5.85
C GLY A 441 -9.81 16.54 4.71
N ILE A 442 -9.42 16.08 3.52
CA ILE A 442 -10.38 15.84 2.44
C ILE A 442 -11.35 14.70 2.83
N GLU A 443 -12.65 15.00 2.73
CA GLU A 443 -13.74 14.04 2.91
C GLU A 443 -13.82 13.03 1.76
N LYS A 444 -14.31 11.83 2.09
CA LYS A 444 -14.53 10.79 1.08
C LYS A 444 -15.59 11.24 0.05
N LYS A 445 -15.36 10.93 -1.22
CA LYS A 445 -16.23 11.34 -2.33
C LYS A 445 -16.91 10.13 -2.96
N THR A 446 -18.13 10.32 -3.45
CA THR A 446 -18.77 9.43 -4.42
C THR A 446 -18.74 10.12 -5.78
N LEU A 447 -18.08 9.51 -6.75
CA LEU A 447 -17.91 10.05 -8.09
C LEU A 447 -18.60 9.15 -9.11
N THR A 448 -19.16 9.78 -10.15
CA THR A 448 -19.83 9.09 -11.25
C THR A 448 -19.22 9.52 -12.58
N LEU A 449 -18.98 8.57 -13.49
CA LEU A 449 -18.62 8.83 -14.87
C LEU A 449 -19.89 8.82 -15.73
N ASN A 450 -20.13 9.92 -16.45
CA ASN A 450 -21.32 10.07 -17.30
C ASN A 450 -21.14 9.40 -18.67
N ASN A 451 -19.90 9.20 -19.12
CA ASN A 451 -19.57 8.59 -20.41
C ASN A 451 -18.40 7.62 -20.24
N PRO A 452 -18.57 6.52 -19.48
CA PRO A 452 -17.50 5.56 -19.27
C PRO A 452 -17.12 4.88 -20.59
N ASP A 453 -15.87 4.41 -20.67
CA ASP A 453 -15.39 3.75 -21.87
C ASP A 453 -16.19 2.48 -22.19
N PRO A 454 -16.48 2.21 -23.49
CA PRO A 454 -17.23 1.02 -23.88
C PRO A 454 -16.46 -0.25 -23.54
N VAL A 455 -17.15 -1.38 -23.55
CA VAL A 455 -16.54 -2.69 -23.33
C VAL A 455 -15.43 -2.92 -24.38
N PRO A 456 -14.18 -3.16 -23.96
CA PRO A 456 -13.03 -3.35 -24.85
C PRO A 456 -13.06 -4.73 -25.51
N ASP A 457 -12.25 -4.91 -26.55
CA ASP A 457 -12.28 -6.12 -27.38
C ASP A 457 -11.77 -7.37 -26.65
N TYR A 458 -10.85 -7.21 -25.71
CA TYR A 458 -10.38 -8.30 -24.84
C TYR A 458 -11.46 -8.82 -23.87
N LEU A 459 -12.67 -8.25 -23.87
CA LEU A 459 -13.83 -8.76 -23.12
C LEU A 459 -14.94 -9.30 -24.03
N LYS A 460 -14.63 -9.57 -25.30
CA LYS A 460 -15.59 -10.03 -26.32
C LYS A 460 -15.11 -11.31 -26.98
N GLY A 461 -16.06 -12.09 -27.50
CA GLY A 461 -15.78 -13.28 -28.30
C GLY A 461 -14.85 -14.26 -27.57
N ALA A 462 -13.86 -14.79 -28.30
CA ALA A 462 -12.94 -15.81 -27.80
C ALA A 462 -12.08 -15.35 -26.60
N TYR A 463 -11.84 -14.04 -26.41
CA TYR A 463 -11.12 -13.53 -25.24
C TYR A 463 -11.92 -13.72 -23.95
N LEU A 464 -13.25 -13.72 -24.02
CA LEU A 464 -14.09 -13.95 -22.85
C LEU A 464 -13.92 -15.38 -22.33
N ASP A 465 -13.79 -16.35 -23.24
CA ASP A 465 -13.60 -17.76 -22.88
C ASP A 465 -12.29 -17.98 -22.09
N GLU A 466 -11.29 -17.12 -22.31
CA GLU A 466 -10.01 -17.18 -21.58
C GLU A 466 -10.14 -16.86 -20.08
N LEU A 467 -11.15 -16.07 -19.69
CA LEU A 467 -11.46 -15.79 -18.27
C LEU A 467 -12.11 -16.98 -17.54
N TYR A 468 -12.30 -18.09 -18.24
CA TYR A 468 -12.73 -19.37 -17.70
C TYR A 468 -11.68 -20.47 -17.85
N LYS A 469 -10.56 -20.21 -18.55
CA LYS A 469 -9.52 -21.20 -18.79
C LYS A 469 -8.72 -21.51 -17.53
N MET A 470 -8.48 -22.80 -17.33
CA MET A 470 -7.61 -23.37 -16.30
C MET A 470 -6.47 -24.11 -17.00
N PRO A 471 -5.33 -24.39 -16.34
CA PRO A 471 -4.23 -25.15 -16.93
C PRO A 471 -4.72 -26.50 -17.49
N ALA A 472 -5.60 -27.18 -16.76
CA ALA A 472 -6.46 -28.23 -17.27
C ALA A 472 -7.83 -28.14 -16.58
N SER A 473 -8.86 -28.74 -17.19
CA SER A 473 -10.23 -28.72 -16.68
C SER A 473 -10.73 -30.13 -16.41
N PHE A 474 -11.30 -30.34 -15.23
CA PHE A 474 -11.83 -31.64 -14.80
C PHE A 474 -13.35 -31.64 -14.84
N VAL A 475 -13.92 -32.78 -15.23
CA VAL A 475 -15.29 -33.16 -14.91
C VAL A 475 -15.22 -34.49 -14.17
N ASP A 476 -15.50 -34.45 -12.87
CA ASP A 476 -15.51 -35.65 -12.05
C ASP A 476 -16.75 -36.50 -12.36
N ASN A 477 -16.56 -37.81 -12.51
CA ASN A 477 -17.66 -38.77 -12.62
C ASN A 477 -17.74 -39.61 -11.33
N SER A 478 -18.90 -40.21 -11.05
CA SER A 478 -19.00 -41.15 -9.94
C SER A 478 -18.07 -42.35 -10.17
N PRO A 479 -17.35 -42.82 -9.13
CA PRO A 479 -16.60 -44.06 -9.22
C PRO A 479 -17.50 -45.24 -9.59
N ILE A 480 -16.97 -46.14 -10.41
CA ILE A 480 -17.62 -47.34 -10.91
C ILE A 480 -16.91 -48.58 -10.37
N GLU A 481 -17.52 -49.75 -10.51
CA GLU A 481 -16.91 -51.04 -10.13
C GLU A 481 -16.31 -51.02 -8.71
N ILE A 482 -17.04 -50.43 -7.74
CA ILE A 482 -16.62 -50.38 -6.34
C ILE A 482 -16.82 -51.77 -5.72
N LEU A 483 -15.72 -52.39 -5.30
CA LEU A 483 -15.67 -53.71 -4.65
C LEU A 483 -15.18 -53.57 -3.20
N SER A 484 -14.94 -54.68 -2.51
CA SER A 484 -14.47 -54.66 -1.11
C SER A 484 -13.02 -54.20 -0.96
N THR A 485 -12.18 -54.39 -1.97
CA THR A 485 -10.74 -54.03 -1.91
C THR A 485 -10.27 -53.23 -3.13
N SER A 486 -11.18 -52.80 -4.00
CA SER A 486 -10.84 -52.02 -5.19
C SER A 486 -11.96 -51.07 -5.59
N ALA A 487 -11.62 -50.02 -6.33
CA ALA A 487 -12.60 -49.14 -6.98
C ALA A 487 -12.03 -48.60 -8.28
N LYS A 488 -12.88 -48.39 -9.28
CA LYS A 488 -12.48 -47.77 -10.55
C LYS A 488 -12.99 -46.34 -10.62
N LEU A 489 -12.04 -45.41 -10.51
CA LEU A 489 -12.29 -43.99 -10.59
C LEU A 489 -12.50 -43.59 -12.06
N SER A 490 -13.42 -42.67 -12.31
CA SER A 490 -13.74 -42.17 -13.65
C SER A 490 -13.80 -40.65 -13.62
N PHE A 491 -13.20 -40.01 -14.61
CA PHE A 491 -13.20 -38.56 -14.75
C PHE A 491 -12.87 -38.17 -16.18
N ASN A 492 -13.30 -36.99 -16.60
CA ASN A 492 -12.96 -36.43 -17.91
C ASN A 492 -12.03 -35.23 -17.76
N VAL A 493 -11.11 -35.07 -18.71
CA VAL A 493 -10.22 -33.92 -18.77
C VAL A 493 -10.38 -33.21 -20.11
N SER A 494 -10.66 -31.91 -20.06
CA SER A 494 -10.55 -31.03 -21.22
C SER A 494 -9.41 -30.04 -21.02
N ASN A 495 -8.91 -29.44 -22.11
CA ASN A 495 -7.77 -28.53 -22.08
C ASN A 495 -6.55 -29.14 -21.36
N LEU A 496 -6.18 -30.40 -21.65
CA LEU A 496 -5.11 -31.12 -20.96
C LEU A 496 -3.77 -30.35 -20.92
N GLY A 497 -3.55 -29.44 -21.88
CA GLY A 497 -2.35 -28.64 -22.00
C GLY A 497 -1.19 -29.43 -22.62
N THR A 498 -0.02 -28.83 -22.60
CA THR A 498 1.20 -29.35 -23.22
C THR A 498 2.08 -30.06 -22.19
N ASN A 499 2.71 -31.17 -22.56
CA ASN A 499 3.59 -31.95 -21.67
C ASN A 499 2.93 -32.36 -20.33
N ALA A 500 1.66 -32.74 -20.40
CA ALA A 500 0.87 -33.04 -19.21
C ALA A 500 1.35 -34.31 -18.47
N SER A 501 1.36 -34.22 -17.15
CA SER A 501 1.54 -35.32 -16.21
C SER A 501 0.45 -35.26 -15.15
N ALA A 502 0.03 -36.43 -14.64
CA ALA A 502 -1.02 -36.52 -13.64
C ALA A 502 -0.64 -37.41 -12.47
N GLU A 503 -1.09 -37.02 -11.28
CA GLU A 503 -0.92 -37.78 -10.04
C GLU A 503 -2.28 -37.87 -9.33
N LEU A 504 -2.62 -39.09 -8.90
CA LEU A 504 -3.80 -39.38 -8.10
C LEU A 504 -3.38 -39.43 -6.62
N PHE A 505 -4.16 -38.79 -5.76
CA PHE A 505 -4.00 -38.81 -4.32
C PHE A 505 -5.26 -39.37 -3.66
N TRP A 506 -5.12 -40.27 -2.69
CA TRP A 506 -6.25 -40.85 -1.98
C TRP A 506 -5.94 -41.23 -0.53
N GLY A 507 -7.00 -41.35 0.28
CA GLY A 507 -6.90 -41.78 1.68
C GLY A 507 -8.24 -41.79 2.39
N THR A 508 -8.24 -42.25 3.63
CA THR A 508 -9.41 -42.27 4.52
C THR A 508 -9.70 -40.91 5.16
N GLU A 509 -8.78 -39.95 5.01
CA GLU A 509 -8.94 -38.55 5.40
C GLU A 509 -8.74 -37.62 4.18
N GLU A 510 -9.45 -36.49 4.16
CA GLU A 510 -9.34 -35.50 3.09
C GLU A 510 -8.08 -34.63 3.23
N GLY A 511 -7.23 -34.63 2.20
CA GLY A 511 -5.99 -33.85 2.15
C GLY A 511 -6.10 -32.48 1.48
N LEU A 512 -7.29 -32.05 1.03
CA LEU A 512 -7.48 -30.86 0.18
C LEU A 512 -6.48 -30.88 -0.99
N THR A 513 -5.85 -29.73 -1.30
CA THR A 513 -4.77 -29.63 -2.29
C THR A 513 -3.37 -29.63 -1.66
N LYS A 514 -3.20 -30.35 -0.54
CA LYS A 514 -1.91 -30.50 0.14
C LYS A 514 -1.42 -31.94 0.07
N GLU A 515 -0.42 -32.18 -0.77
CA GLU A 515 0.14 -33.50 -1.06
C GLU A 515 0.51 -34.27 0.21
N SER A 516 1.20 -33.63 1.15
CA SER A 516 1.66 -34.23 2.41
C SER A 516 0.55 -34.62 3.40
N LYS A 517 -0.71 -34.30 3.08
CA LYS A 517 -1.88 -34.67 3.89
C LYS A 517 -2.62 -35.89 3.34
N TRP A 518 -2.29 -36.33 2.13
CA TRP A 518 -2.82 -37.55 1.56
C TRP A 518 -2.02 -38.77 2.03
N GLN A 519 -2.70 -39.87 2.29
CA GLN A 519 -2.07 -41.11 2.75
C GLN A 519 -1.31 -41.81 1.63
N ASN A 520 -1.87 -41.76 0.42
CA ASN A 520 -1.32 -42.43 -0.75
C ASN A 520 -1.32 -41.48 -1.95
N SER A 521 -0.33 -41.65 -2.82
CA SER A 521 -0.32 -41.06 -4.14
C SER A 521 0.29 -42.00 -5.18
N MET A 522 -0.06 -41.80 -6.45
CA MET A 522 0.56 -42.50 -7.57
C MET A 522 0.48 -41.68 -8.86
N SER A 523 1.52 -41.76 -9.68
CA SER A 523 1.47 -41.25 -11.05
C SER A 523 0.50 -42.08 -11.88
N ILE A 524 -0.32 -41.40 -12.70
CA ILE A 524 -1.32 -42.05 -13.56
C ILE A 524 -1.14 -41.63 -15.02
N PRO A 525 -1.43 -42.51 -15.99
CA PRO A 525 -1.58 -42.09 -17.37
C PRO A 525 -2.74 -41.11 -17.47
N ILE A 526 -2.61 -40.11 -18.35
CA ILE A 526 -3.62 -39.09 -18.55
C ILE A 526 -3.82 -38.82 -20.04
N SER A 527 -5.07 -38.64 -20.42
CA SER A 527 -5.48 -38.31 -21.78
C SER A 527 -6.57 -37.25 -21.76
N ALA A 528 -6.73 -36.53 -22.87
CA ALA A 528 -7.92 -35.70 -23.05
C ALA A 528 -9.15 -36.59 -23.15
N GLU A 529 -10.31 -36.06 -22.76
CA GLU A 529 -11.58 -36.78 -22.64
C GLU A 529 -11.57 -37.77 -21.45
N ALA A 530 -12.15 -38.95 -21.63
CA ALA A 530 -12.45 -39.89 -20.55
C ALA A 530 -11.20 -40.65 -20.06
N ASN A 531 -11.03 -40.70 -18.75
CA ASN A 531 -9.97 -41.42 -18.07
C ASN A 531 -10.57 -42.36 -17.02
N THR A 532 -9.96 -43.53 -16.84
CA THR A 532 -10.33 -44.47 -15.78
C THR A 532 -9.10 -45.04 -15.10
N ILE A 533 -9.09 -45.04 -13.77
CA ILE A 533 -7.99 -45.55 -12.95
C ILE A 533 -8.53 -46.52 -11.92
N THR A 534 -7.93 -47.71 -11.82
CA THR A 534 -8.29 -48.69 -10.78
C THR A 534 -7.39 -48.54 -9.58
N LEU A 535 -7.98 -48.30 -8.42
CA LEU A 535 -7.33 -48.44 -7.12
C LEU A 535 -7.55 -49.88 -6.61
N ASN A 536 -6.49 -50.51 -6.13
CA ASN A 536 -6.50 -51.84 -5.52
C ASN A 536 -6.00 -51.76 -4.08
N ASP A 537 -6.02 -52.89 -3.38
CA ASP A 537 -5.49 -53.05 -2.02
C ASP A 537 -6.13 -52.07 -1.01
N LEU A 538 -7.41 -51.76 -1.22
CA LEU A 538 -8.22 -50.93 -0.33
C LEU A 538 -8.75 -51.76 0.84
N GLU A 539 -9.01 -51.11 1.97
CA GLU A 539 -9.68 -51.72 3.11
C GLU A 539 -11.19 -51.87 2.82
N ASN A 540 -11.80 -52.95 3.32
CA ASN A 540 -13.23 -53.18 3.14
C ASN A 540 -14.08 -52.27 4.03
N ASP A 541 -15.33 -52.03 3.62
CA ASP A 541 -16.30 -51.16 4.29
C ASP A 541 -15.77 -49.75 4.68
N THR A 542 -14.84 -49.21 3.90
CA THR A 542 -14.05 -48.01 4.25
C THR A 542 -14.34 -46.85 3.32
N ASN A 543 -14.49 -45.64 3.90
CA ASN A 543 -14.66 -44.41 3.13
C ASN A 543 -13.30 -43.90 2.67
N TYR A 544 -13.22 -43.56 1.38
CA TYR A 544 -12.05 -42.95 0.77
C TYR A 544 -12.40 -41.62 0.14
N PHE A 545 -11.46 -40.69 0.23
CA PHE A 545 -11.42 -39.41 -0.47
C PHE A 545 -10.32 -39.48 -1.53
N TYR A 546 -10.50 -38.76 -2.64
CA TYR A 546 -9.46 -38.65 -3.65
C TYR A 546 -9.50 -37.32 -4.40
N ARG A 547 -8.34 -36.96 -4.95
CA ARG A 547 -8.16 -35.86 -5.90
C ARG A 547 -7.10 -36.19 -6.94
N ILE A 548 -7.19 -35.52 -8.07
CA ILE A 548 -6.22 -35.63 -9.15
C ILE A 548 -5.50 -34.29 -9.30
N LYS A 549 -4.20 -34.33 -9.49
CA LYS A 549 -3.37 -33.16 -9.82
C LYS A 549 -2.83 -33.34 -11.24
N ILE A 550 -2.98 -32.34 -12.09
CA ILE A 550 -2.35 -32.26 -13.40
C ILE A 550 -1.33 -31.13 -13.40
N LYS A 551 -0.15 -31.39 -13.97
CA LYS A 551 0.87 -30.41 -14.27
C LYS A 551 1.17 -30.44 -15.77
N ASN A 552 1.18 -29.26 -16.40
CA ASN A 552 1.50 -29.03 -17.80
C ASN A 552 2.27 -27.70 -17.95
N ASP A 553 2.59 -27.32 -19.18
CA ASP A 553 3.32 -26.07 -19.45
C ASP A 553 2.49 -24.82 -19.13
N GLU A 554 1.16 -24.94 -19.18
CA GLU A 554 0.20 -23.87 -18.86
C GLU A 554 -0.01 -23.68 -17.35
N GLY A 555 0.50 -24.59 -16.51
CA GLY A 555 0.50 -24.47 -15.05
C GLY A 555 0.22 -25.78 -14.30
N ILE A 556 -0.35 -25.63 -13.10
CA ILE A 556 -0.69 -26.76 -12.22
C ILE A 556 -2.14 -26.61 -11.81
N THR A 557 -2.92 -27.70 -11.85
CA THR A 557 -4.31 -27.72 -11.39
C THR A 557 -4.63 -29.00 -10.60
N TRP A 558 -5.43 -28.87 -9.57
CA TRP A 558 -6.11 -29.98 -8.90
C TRP A 558 -7.53 -30.13 -9.45
N SER A 559 -8.13 -31.31 -9.28
CA SER A 559 -9.58 -31.48 -9.37
C SER A 559 -10.26 -30.45 -8.47
N LEU A 560 -11.34 -29.84 -8.96
CA LEU A 560 -11.95 -28.68 -8.31
C LEU A 560 -12.44 -29.04 -6.90
N ASP A 561 -13.11 -30.19 -6.79
CA ASP A 561 -13.64 -30.73 -5.55
C ASP A 561 -12.96 -32.03 -5.16
N THR A 562 -13.04 -32.35 -3.86
CA THR A 562 -12.65 -33.66 -3.36
C THR A 562 -13.76 -34.65 -3.64
N GLN A 563 -13.42 -35.73 -4.31
CA GLN A 563 -14.35 -36.81 -4.58
C GLN A 563 -14.27 -37.88 -3.49
N LYS A 564 -15.34 -38.66 -3.33
CA LYS A 564 -15.41 -39.71 -2.29
C LYS A 564 -16.13 -40.97 -2.77
N PHE A 565 -15.77 -42.10 -2.18
CA PHE A 565 -16.47 -43.38 -2.33
C PHE A 565 -16.33 -44.22 -1.07
N LYS A 566 -17.10 -45.31 -0.98
CA LYS A 566 -17.01 -46.28 0.12
C LYS A 566 -16.88 -47.69 -0.46
N THR A 567 -15.85 -48.43 -0.08
CA THR A 567 -15.70 -49.84 -0.49
C THR A 567 -16.83 -50.71 0.06
N LEU A 568 -17.10 -51.82 -0.62
CA LEU A 568 -18.09 -52.78 -0.15
C LEU A 568 -17.55 -53.60 1.03
N ASN A 569 -18.45 -54.28 1.74
CA ASN A 569 -18.08 -55.20 2.81
C ASN A 569 -17.41 -56.47 2.27
#